data_AF-R0CMR9-F1
#
_entry.id   AF-R0CMR9-F1
#
_cell.length_a   1.000
_cell.length_b   1.000
_cell.length_c   1.000
_cell.angle_alpha   90.00
_cell.angle_beta   90.00
_cell.angle_gamma   90.00
#
_symmetry.space_group_name_H-M   'P 1'
#
loop_
_entity.id
_entity.type
_entity.pdbx_description
1 polymer ?
#
loop_
_entity_poly.entity_id
_entity_poly.type
_entity_poly.pdbx_seq_one_letter_code
_entity_poly.pdbx_strand_id
1 'polypeptide(L)'
;MSNKDFISDWTKVIRDLPMGSSPEQMGDGNAPHGSQVTSADFRVGDSVTWTSQSSGYTRTKTGVIEEVVPSKWMPNRDQFPQLYRGPGVGAPRDHVSYVVRVAGKTAKSAGTVYWPRSAGLKKI
;
A
#
# COMPACT_ATOMS: atom_id res chain seq x y z
N MET A 1 -14.04 10.52 31.30
CA MET A 1 -13.93 11.17 29.98
C MET A 1 -13.44 10.15 28.96
N SER A 2 -14.14 10.01 27.83
CA SER A 2 -13.99 8.91 26.85
C SER A 2 -13.23 9.40 25.61
N ASN A 3 -12.18 8.69 25.20
CA ASN A 3 -11.31 8.99 24.04
C ASN A 3 -12.04 8.78 22.71
N LYS A 4 -12.88 9.72 22.28
CA LYS A 4 -13.61 9.63 20.99
C LYS A 4 -13.55 10.89 20.11
N ASP A 5 -12.63 11.83 20.38
CA ASP A 5 -12.66 13.16 19.73
C ASP A 5 -11.38 13.53 18.94
N PHE A 6 -10.71 12.61 18.24
CA PHE A 6 -9.48 12.94 17.49
C PHE A 6 -9.47 12.56 16.00
N ILE A 7 -10.61 12.30 15.37
CA ILE A 7 -10.63 12.08 13.90
C ILE A 7 -11.76 12.89 13.29
N SER A 8 -11.44 14.09 12.81
CA SER A 8 -12.34 14.85 11.94
C SER A 8 -11.57 15.69 10.91
N ASP A 9 -12.07 15.58 9.69
CA ASP A 9 -12.13 16.61 8.63
C ASP A 9 -10.96 16.77 7.64
N TRP A 10 -10.93 15.90 6.61
CA TRP A 10 -10.18 16.15 5.35
C TRP A 10 -10.99 15.94 4.05
N THR A 11 -12.31 15.73 4.12
CA THR A 11 -13.15 15.42 2.94
C THR A 11 -13.85 16.63 2.29
N LYS A 12 -13.54 17.87 2.68
CA LYS A 12 -14.29 19.07 2.21
C LYS A 12 -13.68 19.88 1.05
N VAL A 13 -12.59 19.45 0.40
CA VAL A 13 -11.90 20.33 -0.59
C VAL A 13 -12.22 20.05 -2.06
N ILE A 14 -12.96 18.99 -2.42
CA ILE A 14 -13.20 18.65 -3.84
C ILE A 14 -14.66 18.88 -4.23
N ARG A 15 -15.08 20.15 -4.23
CA ARG A 15 -16.26 20.63 -4.98
C ARG A 15 -16.03 22.06 -5.43
N ASP A 16 -15.40 22.22 -6.59
CA ASP A 16 -15.69 23.35 -7.48
C ASP A 16 -15.37 22.96 -8.94
N LEU A 17 -16.29 23.38 -9.80
CA LEU A 17 -16.68 22.93 -11.17
C LEU A 17 -15.74 23.47 -12.30
N PRO A 18 -15.88 23.11 -13.62
CA PRO A 18 -17.15 22.90 -14.32
C PRO A 18 -17.28 21.81 -15.40
N MET A 19 -18.55 21.48 -15.61
CA MET A 19 -19.15 20.75 -16.73
C MET A 19 -18.77 21.36 -18.07
N GLY A 20 -18.37 20.50 -19.03
CA GLY A 20 -18.16 20.88 -20.42
C GLY A 20 -18.23 19.66 -21.34
N SER A 21 -19.37 19.55 -22.04
CA SER A 21 -19.54 18.97 -23.39
C SER A 21 -19.47 17.45 -23.58
N SER A 22 -20.64 16.81 -23.61
CA SER A 22 -20.89 15.63 -24.47
C SER A 22 -20.88 16.03 -25.95
N PRO A 23 -20.47 15.10 -26.85
CA PRO A 23 -21.44 14.64 -27.83
C PRO A 23 -21.48 13.11 -27.95
N GLU A 24 -22.70 12.60 -28.18
CA GLU A 24 -22.96 11.25 -28.64
C GLU A 24 -22.40 11.05 -30.06
N GLN A 25 -21.77 9.90 -30.36
CA GLN A 25 -22.17 9.04 -31.47
C GLN A 25 -21.42 7.70 -31.50
N MET A 26 -22.13 6.72 -32.07
CA MET A 26 -22.01 5.26 -31.97
C MET A 26 -20.80 4.67 -32.73
N GLY A 27 -20.35 3.49 -32.31
CA GLY A 27 -19.45 2.65 -33.10
C GLY A 27 -19.08 1.34 -32.39
N ASP A 28 -19.49 0.21 -32.97
CA ASP A 28 -19.36 -1.15 -32.50
C ASP A 28 -17.92 -1.61 -32.13
N GLY A 29 -17.86 -2.55 -31.19
CA GLY A 29 -16.84 -3.61 -31.22
C GLY A 29 -15.76 -3.54 -30.15
N ASN A 30 -15.68 -4.65 -29.41
CA ASN A 30 -14.58 -5.07 -28.54
C ASN A 30 -14.58 -4.48 -27.13
N ALA A 31 -15.31 -5.15 -26.22
CA ALA A 31 -15.11 -5.01 -24.79
C ALA A 31 -13.66 -5.45 -24.44
N PRO A 32 -12.77 -4.54 -23.99
CA PRO A 32 -11.55 -4.99 -23.37
C PRO A 32 -11.93 -5.57 -22.01
N HIS A 33 -11.40 -6.76 -21.77
CA HIS A 33 -11.45 -7.47 -20.50
C HIS A 33 -11.09 -6.53 -19.36
N GLY A 34 -11.83 -6.69 -18.25
CA GLY A 34 -11.80 -5.82 -17.09
C GLY A 34 -10.42 -5.28 -16.76
N SER A 35 -10.28 -3.96 -16.91
CA SER A 35 -9.26 -3.16 -16.26
C SER A 35 -9.43 -3.33 -14.76
N GLN A 36 -8.80 -4.38 -14.23
CA GLN A 36 -8.67 -4.64 -12.82
C GLN A 36 -8.09 -3.38 -12.17
N VAL A 37 -8.84 -2.83 -11.24
CA VAL A 37 -8.66 -1.52 -10.58
C VAL A 37 -7.20 -1.11 -10.47
N THR A 38 -6.92 -0.05 -11.22
CA THR A 38 -5.69 0.71 -11.40
C THR A 38 -5.08 1.24 -10.09
N SER A 39 -3.76 1.15 -9.97
CA SER A 39 -2.82 2.09 -9.34
C SER A 39 -3.41 3.17 -8.42
N ALA A 40 -3.92 2.79 -7.25
CA ALA A 40 -3.84 3.68 -6.12
C ALA A 40 -2.42 3.51 -5.55
N ASP A 41 -1.47 4.28 -6.06
CA ASP A 41 -0.12 4.32 -5.48
C ASP A 41 -0.26 4.63 -4.00
N PHE A 42 0.27 3.73 -3.17
CA PHE A 42 0.18 3.90 -1.74
C PHE A 42 1.18 4.95 -1.26
N ARG A 43 0.83 5.65 -0.18
CA ARG A 43 1.69 6.68 0.41
C ARG A 43 2.18 6.25 1.79
N VAL A 44 3.28 6.86 2.24
CA VAL A 44 3.73 6.72 3.63
C VAL A 44 2.60 7.14 4.57
N GLY A 45 2.32 6.32 5.57
CA GLY A 45 1.21 6.47 6.51
C GLY A 45 -0.06 5.72 6.13
N ASP A 46 -0.19 5.21 4.90
CA ASP A 46 -1.36 4.42 4.52
C ASP A 46 -1.39 3.08 5.27
N SER A 47 -2.57 2.76 5.80
CA SER A 47 -2.85 1.43 6.35
C SER A 47 -3.19 0.47 5.21
N VAL A 48 -2.55 -0.71 5.24
CA VAL A 48 -2.67 -1.72 4.20
C VAL A 48 -2.83 -3.11 4.80
N THR A 49 -3.53 -3.97 4.08
CA THR A 49 -3.65 -5.40 4.36
C THR A 49 -3.12 -6.22 3.19
N TRP A 50 -2.48 -7.35 3.48
CA TRP A 50 -2.05 -8.29 2.46
C TRP A 50 -2.00 -9.71 3.02
N THR A 51 -2.09 -10.68 2.11
CA THR A 51 -1.92 -12.09 2.43
C THR A 51 -0.51 -12.53 2.08
N SER A 52 0.18 -13.14 3.05
CA SER A 52 1.48 -13.76 2.85
C SER A 52 1.39 -15.27 3.02
N GLN A 53 2.07 -16.03 2.18
CA GLN A 53 2.21 -17.48 2.30
C GLN A 53 3.68 -17.84 2.53
N SER A 54 3.96 -18.63 3.57
CA SER A 54 5.30 -19.13 3.88
C SER A 54 5.20 -20.47 4.58
N SER A 55 6.03 -21.43 4.19
CA SER A 55 6.11 -22.78 4.79
C SER A 55 4.75 -23.47 4.98
N GLY A 56 3.85 -23.37 3.99
CA GLY A 56 2.51 -23.98 4.04
C GLY A 56 1.47 -23.19 4.85
N TYR A 57 1.83 -22.07 5.47
CA TYR A 57 0.91 -21.23 6.21
C TYR A 57 0.55 -19.96 5.43
N THR A 58 -0.74 -19.70 5.30
CA THR A 58 -1.29 -18.46 4.76
C THR A 58 -1.72 -17.56 5.92
N ARG A 59 -1.21 -16.33 5.95
CA ARG A 59 -1.54 -15.34 6.98
C ARG A 59 -1.86 -13.99 6.34
N THR A 60 -2.99 -13.42 6.72
CA THR A 60 -3.32 -12.02 6.46
C THR A 60 -2.61 -11.13 7.49
N LYS A 61 -2.00 -10.05 7.01
CA LYS A 61 -1.27 -9.08 7.81
C LYS A 61 -1.82 -7.69 7.53
N THR A 62 -1.85 -6.87 8.57
CA THR A 62 -2.22 -5.46 8.47
C THR A 62 -1.10 -4.62 9.02
N GLY A 63 -0.74 -3.54 8.32
CA GLY A 63 0.35 -2.67 8.73
C GLY A 63 0.27 -1.30 8.06
N VAL A 64 1.25 -0.46 8.37
CA VAL A 64 1.35 0.91 7.86
C VAL A 64 2.56 1.02 6.95
N ILE A 65 2.43 1.74 5.84
CA ILE A 65 3.56 2.01 4.94
C ILE A 65 4.50 3.02 5.57
N GLU A 66 5.77 2.66 5.67
CA GLU A 66 6.83 3.54 6.19
C GLU A 66 7.76 4.06 5.10
N GLU A 67 7.86 3.36 3.96
CA GLU A 67 8.67 3.78 2.82
C GLU A 67 8.02 3.32 1.52
N VAL A 68 8.05 4.20 0.52
CA VAL A 68 7.80 3.86 -0.88
C VAL A 68 9.15 3.69 -1.56
N VAL A 69 9.44 2.47 -2.01
CA VAL A 69 10.71 2.09 -2.63
C VAL A 69 10.55 2.14 -4.16
N PRO A 70 11.25 3.03 -4.87
CA PRO A 70 11.17 3.12 -6.33
C PRO A 70 11.59 1.83 -7.05
N SER A 71 11.18 1.70 -8.31
CA SER A 71 11.66 0.62 -9.18
C SER A 71 13.19 0.67 -9.30
N LYS A 72 13.82 -0.50 -9.21
CA LYS A 72 15.26 -0.79 -9.21
C LYS A 72 16.02 -0.33 -7.97
N TRP A 73 15.30 0.10 -6.93
CA TRP A 73 15.90 0.52 -5.66
C TRP A 73 15.65 -0.52 -4.56
N MET A 74 16.38 -0.36 -3.45
CA MET A 74 16.27 -1.18 -2.25
C MET A 74 15.76 -0.32 -1.09
N PRO A 75 15.11 -0.92 -0.07
CA PRO A 75 14.68 -0.20 1.13
C PRO A 75 15.85 0.51 1.83
N ASN A 76 15.61 1.65 2.46
CA ASN A 76 16.67 2.35 3.19
C ASN A 76 17.27 1.45 4.30
N ARG A 77 18.57 1.14 4.20
CA ARG A 77 19.25 0.21 5.12
C ARG A 77 19.42 0.79 6.52
N ASP A 78 19.69 2.07 6.63
CA ASP A 78 19.92 2.73 7.92
C ASP A 78 18.60 2.89 8.69
N GLN A 79 17.51 3.13 7.96
CA GLN A 79 16.16 3.22 8.53
C GLN A 79 15.56 1.84 8.86
N PHE A 80 15.86 0.82 8.06
CA PHE A 80 15.30 -0.53 8.19
C PHE A 80 16.36 -1.63 8.30
N PRO A 81 17.30 -1.56 9.26
CA PRO A 81 18.39 -2.54 9.37
C PRO A 81 17.87 -3.96 9.60
N GLN A 82 16.68 -4.10 10.19
CA GLN A 82 15.99 -5.38 10.40
C GLN A 82 15.63 -6.12 9.10
N LEU A 83 15.38 -5.41 7.99
CA LEU A 83 15.09 -6.03 6.69
C LEU A 83 16.30 -6.73 6.08
N TYR A 84 17.51 -6.32 6.49
CA TYR A 84 18.78 -6.81 5.97
C TYR A 84 19.37 -7.96 6.82
N ARG A 85 18.63 -8.45 7.82
CA ARG A 85 19.04 -9.60 8.63
C ARG A 85 18.57 -10.91 7.98
N GLY A 86 19.34 -11.99 8.14
CA GLY A 86 18.99 -13.31 7.61
C GLY A 86 18.91 -13.32 6.07
N PRO A 87 17.82 -13.82 5.45
CA PRO A 87 17.69 -13.85 3.99
C PRO A 87 17.65 -12.45 3.34
N GLY A 88 17.47 -11.40 4.15
CA GLY A 88 17.61 -10.02 3.70
C GLY A 88 16.51 -9.57 2.75
N VAL A 89 16.83 -8.54 1.96
CA VAL A 89 15.93 -7.95 0.98
C VAL A 89 16.03 -8.58 -0.41
N GLY A 90 17.07 -9.38 -0.70
CA GLY A 90 17.27 -9.98 -2.02
C GLY A 90 17.62 -8.92 -3.09
N ALA A 91 17.27 -9.19 -4.35
CA ALA A 91 17.55 -8.29 -5.47
C ALA A 91 16.54 -7.11 -5.54
N PRO A 92 16.95 -5.94 -6.08
CA PRO A 92 16.04 -4.85 -6.38
C PRO A 92 14.89 -5.30 -7.28
N ARG A 93 13.73 -4.67 -7.11
CA ARG A 93 12.51 -5.01 -7.87
C ARG A 93 12.36 -4.11 -9.07
N ASP A 94 11.80 -4.60 -10.16
CA ASP A 94 11.53 -3.85 -11.39
C ASP A 94 10.28 -2.95 -11.32
N HIS A 95 9.58 -2.96 -10.19
CA HIS A 95 8.37 -2.17 -9.94
C HIS A 95 8.46 -1.44 -8.59
N VAL A 96 7.62 -0.42 -8.41
CA VAL A 96 7.47 0.27 -7.12
C VAL A 96 7.03 -0.73 -6.05
N SER A 97 7.68 -0.66 -4.90
CA SER A 97 7.42 -1.54 -3.76
C SER A 97 7.36 -0.75 -2.47
N TYR A 98 6.95 -1.39 -1.38
CA TYR A 98 6.60 -0.68 -0.15
C TYR A 98 7.18 -1.39 1.06
N VAL A 99 7.73 -0.63 2.00
CA VAL A 99 8.08 -1.12 3.33
C VAL A 99 6.87 -0.94 4.23
N VAL A 100 6.44 -2.02 4.86
CA VAL A 100 5.24 -2.05 5.70
C VAL A 100 5.59 -2.51 7.11
N ARG A 101 5.22 -1.72 8.12
CA ARG A 101 5.36 -2.10 9.54
C ARG A 101 4.05 -2.66 10.08
N VAL A 102 4.12 -3.88 10.60
CA VAL A 102 3.04 -4.52 11.36
C VAL A 102 3.28 -4.26 12.82
N ALA A 103 2.27 -3.75 13.54
CA ALA A 103 2.35 -3.53 14.97
C ALA A 103 2.67 -4.85 15.71
N GLY A 104 3.50 -4.75 16.75
CA GLY A 104 3.81 -5.90 17.58
C GLY A 104 2.64 -6.28 18.50
N LYS A 105 2.75 -7.43 19.17
CA LYS A 105 1.71 -7.92 20.09
C LYS A 105 1.47 -7.00 21.28
N THR A 106 2.44 -6.15 21.64
CA THR A 106 2.36 -5.23 22.77
C THR A 106 2.61 -3.81 22.30
N ALA A 107 2.01 -2.82 22.99
CA ALA A 107 2.19 -1.40 22.68
C ALA A 107 3.66 -0.92 22.78
N LYS A 108 4.50 -1.66 23.50
CA LYS A 108 5.94 -1.37 23.63
C LYS A 108 6.79 -2.02 22.52
N SER A 109 6.20 -2.90 21.71
CA SER A 109 6.92 -3.56 20.64
C SER A 109 7.02 -2.64 19.44
N ALA A 110 8.24 -2.48 18.91
CA ALA A 110 8.49 -1.76 17.66
C ALA A 110 7.84 -2.42 16.43
N GLY A 111 7.22 -3.59 16.59
CA GLY A 111 6.58 -4.32 15.50
C GLY A 111 7.56 -5.01 14.56
N THR A 112 7.03 -5.54 13.48
CA THR A 112 7.80 -6.26 12.46
C THR A 112 7.68 -5.53 11.13
N VAL A 113 8.83 -5.26 10.52
CA VAL A 113 8.90 -4.62 9.21
C VAL A 113 8.99 -5.68 8.12
N TYR A 114 8.24 -5.46 7.05
CA TYR A 114 8.18 -6.33 5.89
C TYR A 114 8.43 -5.53 4.61
N TRP A 115 8.96 -6.19 3.59
CA TRP A 115 9.02 -5.67 2.23
C TRP A 115 8.13 -6.53 1.30
N PRO A 116 6.78 -6.43 1.37
CA PRO A 116 5.88 -7.21 0.51
C PRO A 116 5.89 -6.74 -0.95
N ARG A 117 5.46 -7.62 -1.88
CA ARG A 117 5.23 -7.24 -3.28
C ARG A 117 3.94 -6.41 -3.41
N SER A 118 3.94 -5.44 -4.32
CA SER A 118 2.83 -4.49 -4.49
C SER A 118 1.51 -5.15 -4.92
N ALA A 119 1.58 -6.18 -5.76
CA ALA A 119 0.42 -6.86 -6.34
C ALA A 119 -0.58 -7.48 -5.33
N GLY A 120 -0.17 -7.66 -4.06
CA GLY A 120 -1.02 -8.24 -3.01
C GLY A 120 -1.51 -7.27 -1.95
N LEU A 121 -1.12 -5.99 -2.02
CA LEU A 121 -1.50 -4.98 -1.04
C LEU A 121 -2.89 -4.41 -1.34
N LYS A 122 -3.68 -4.18 -0.30
CA LYS A 122 -4.98 -3.51 -0.36
C LYS A 122 -5.04 -2.44 0.71
N LYS A 123 -5.52 -1.25 0.34
CA LYS A 123 -5.75 -0.15 1.30
C LYS A 123 -6.94 -0.51 2.20
N ILE A 124 -6.89 -0.10 3.46
CA ILE A 124 -7.97 -0.28 4.45
C ILE A 124 -8.38 1.03 5.08
#